data_AF-A0A1D6QUK1-F1
#
_entry.id   AF-A0A1D6QUK1-F1
#
_cell.length_a   1.000
_cell.length_b   1.000
_cell.length_c   1.000
_cell.angle_alpha   90.00
_cell.angle_beta   90.00
_cell.angle_gamma   90.00
#
_symmetry.space_group_name_H-M   'P 1'
#
loop_
_entity.id
_entity.type
_entity.pdbx_description
1 polymer ?
#
loop_
_entity_poly.entity_id
_entity_poly.type
_entity_poly.pdbx_seq_one_letter_code
_entity_poly.pdbx_strand_id
1 'polypeptide(L)'
;MENMNGRKRVEEGELCDRRNGRGVDLNRNWSVDWGKKEKDYDPYEENPGIAPFSEPEAQIMRELSRSFKPHIWVNVHSGMEALFMPYDHKNTTPNGASAHSMRSVLENLNRRHFQDSCLVGSGGGSVGYLAHGTTTDYMYDIAKVPMPFTFEIYGDEKASSDDCFKMFNPVDKKTFDRVVNKWCMAFLILFEEGLRNLRDAQIVSQGTLENWVPIGGDIVEINVERKSSIRERRKLEGLDLGMQELRTYFRLFLLSTFLLMFMFCARISKNRNRDSGNLFDP
;
A
#
# COMPACT_ATOMS: atom_id res chain seq x y z
N MET A 1 -6.10 -0.21 -9.34
CA MET A 1 -4.88 -0.35 -10.15
C MET A 1 -4.43 1.05 -10.51
N GLU A 2 -3.19 1.41 -10.16
CA GLU A 2 -2.65 2.77 -10.34
C GLU A 2 -2.33 3.05 -11.81
N ASN A 3 -1.58 2.16 -12.47
CA ASN A 3 -1.15 2.32 -13.86
C ASN A 3 -1.98 1.48 -14.85
N MET A 4 -3.23 1.86 -15.07
CA MET A 4 -4.14 1.13 -15.98
C MET A 4 -3.64 1.08 -17.44
N ASN A 5 -3.05 2.17 -17.94
CA ASN A 5 -2.63 2.23 -19.35
C ASN A 5 -1.28 1.56 -19.59
N GLY A 6 -0.34 1.62 -18.63
CA GLY A 6 0.88 0.80 -18.70
C GLY A 6 0.56 -0.69 -18.65
N ARG A 7 -0.41 -1.09 -17.80
CA ARG A 7 -0.86 -2.50 -17.74
C ARG A 7 -1.33 -3.02 -19.10
N LYS A 8 -2.10 -2.22 -19.86
CA LYS A 8 -2.55 -2.62 -21.21
C LYS A 8 -1.38 -2.91 -22.14
N ARG A 9 -0.34 -2.08 -22.14
CA ARG A 9 0.86 -2.28 -22.98
C ARG A 9 1.60 -3.57 -22.62
N VAL A 10 1.74 -3.86 -21.33
CA VAL A 10 2.29 -5.13 -20.86
C VAL A 10 1.45 -6.31 -21.34
N GLU A 11 0.13 -6.22 -21.23
CA GLU A 11 -0.80 -7.27 -21.69
C GLU A 11 -0.82 -7.43 -23.22
N GLU A 12 -0.42 -6.40 -23.97
CA GLU A 12 -0.26 -6.42 -25.43
C GLU A 12 1.11 -6.96 -25.88
N GLY A 13 2.01 -7.30 -24.94
CA GLY A 13 3.29 -7.95 -25.21
C GLY A 13 4.53 -7.14 -24.85
N GLU A 14 4.38 -5.89 -24.39
CA GLU A 14 5.50 -5.08 -23.89
C GLU A 14 5.88 -5.47 -22.45
N LEU A 15 6.29 -6.73 -22.24
CA LEU A 15 6.43 -7.35 -20.92
C LEU A 15 7.47 -6.69 -19.99
N CYS A 16 8.39 -5.91 -20.55
CA CYS A 16 9.40 -5.17 -19.79
C CYS A 16 9.04 -3.71 -19.52
N ASP A 17 7.96 -3.16 -20.10
CA ASP A 17 7.63 -1.75 -19.85
C ASP A 17 6.99 -1.59 -18.46
N ARG A 18 7.59 -0.71 -17.67
CA ARG A 18 7.15 -0.33 -16.30
C ARG A 18 6.42 1.01 -16.27
N ARG A 19 6.50 1.79 -17.33
CA ARG A 19 6.02 3.18 -17.38
C ARG A 19 4.52 3.23 -17.65
N ASN A 20 3.92 4.41 -17.52
CA ASN A 20 2.52 4.60 -17.86
C ASN A 20 2.29 4.71 -19.38
N GLY A 21 1.03 4.96 -19.79
CA GLY A 21 0.66 5.10 -21.20
C GLY A 21 1.32 6.27 -21.94
N ARG A 22 2.01 7.17 -21.24
CA ARG A 22 2.80 8.27 -21.82
C ARG A 22 4.31 8.06 -21.69
N GLY A 23 4.74 6.87 -21.29
CA GLY A 23 6.16 6.55 -21.11
C GLY A 23 6.78 7.28 -19.92
N VAL A 24 6.02 7.62 -18.89
CA VAL A 24 6.52 8.20 -17.63
C VAL A 24 6.53 7.14 -16.53
N ASP A 25 7.63 7.07 -15.80
CA ASP A 25 7.73 6.27 -14.58
C ASP A 25 6.98 6.99 -13.45
N LEU A 26 5.86 6.40 -13.01
CA LEU A 26 5.02 6.98 -11.96
C LEU A 26 5.75 7.08 -10.61
N ASN A 27 6.76 6.24 -10.37
CA ASN A 27 7.58 6.30 -9.16
C ASN A 27 8.87 7.13 -9.36
N ARG A 28 8.90 8.00 -10.39
CA ARG A 28 9.84 9.12 -10.55
C ARG A 28 9.13 10.47 -10.70
N ASN A 29 7.79 10.49 -10.70
CA ASN A 29 6.97 11.66 -11.00
C ASN A 29 6.59 12.49 -9.76
N TRP A 30 7.17 12.24 -8.58
CA TRP A 30 6.84 12.95 -7.34
C TRP A 30 7.84 14.07 -7.05
N SER A 31 7.47 15.08 -6.26
CA SER A 31 8.23 16.33 -6.16
C SER A 31 9.51 16.31 -5.33
N VAL A 32 9.85 15.22 -4.64
CA VAL A 32 11.06 15.14 -3.80
C VAL A 32 12.28 14.78 -4.65
N ASP A 33 13.28 15.68 -4.70
CA ASP A 33 14.48 15.57 -5.55
C ASP A 33 14.18 15.30 -7.04
N TRP A 34 13.00 15.73 -7.51
CA TRP A 34 12.48 15.38 -8.83
C TRP A 34 13.41 15.80 -9.97
N GLY A 35 13.53 14.94 -10.97
CA GLY A 35 14.23 15.23 -12.22
C GLY A 35 15.75 15.12 -12.13
N LYS A 36 16.30 14.86 -10.94
CA LYS A 36 17.72 14.50 -10.78
C LYS A 36 18.00 13.14 -11.41
N LYS A 37 19.17 13.02 -12.01
CA LYS A 37 19.62 11.84 -12.77
C LYS A 37 20.94 11.38 -12.19
N GLU A 38 20.97 10.12 -11.75
CA GLU A 38 22.22 9.47 -11.35
C GLU A 38 23.06 9.08 -12.58
N LYS A 39 24.29 8.63 -12.34
CA LYS A 39 25.23 8.29 -13.41
C LYS A 39 24.72 7.14 -14.29
N ASP A 40 23.94 6.24 -13.70
CA ASP A 40 23.32 5.06 -14.30
C ASP A 40 21.88 5.31 -14.78
N TYR A 41 21.45 6.57 -14.85
CA TYR A 41 20.11 6.94 -15.31
C TYR A 41 19.77 6.36 -16.69
N ASP A 42 18.66 5.62 -16.75
CA ASP A 42 18.06 5.15 -18.00
C ASP A 42 16.72 5.83 -18.27
N PRO A 43 16.57 6.67 -19.33
CA PRO A 43 15.29 7.27 -19.68
C PRO A 43 14.20 6.26 -20.08
N TYR A 44 14.55 5.03 -20.44
CA TYR A 44 13.57 3.98 -20.74
C TYR A 44 12.98 3.34 -19.47
N GLU A 45 13.65 3.49 -18.33
CA GLU A 45 13.16 2.97 -17.05
C GLU A 45 12.70 4.06 -16.09
N GLU A 46 13.34 5.23 -16.14
CA GLU A 46 13.28 6.27 -15.10
C GLU A 46 12.78 7.61 -15.59
N ASN A 47 12.12 7.68 -16.76
CA ASN A 47 11.60 8.95 -17.26
C ASN A 47 10.67 9.62 -16.21
N PRO A 48 11.04 10.76 -15.61
CA PRO A 48 10.29 11.36 -14.50
C PRO A 48 9.11 12.21 -14.97
N GLY A 49 8.90 12.35 -16.29
CA GLY A 49 7.91 13.25 -16.88
C GLY A 49 8.45 14.66 -17.12
N ILE A 50 7.56 15.59 -17.46
CA ILE A 50 7.92 16.99 -17.81
C ILE A 50 7.96 17.93 -16.60
N ALA A 51 7.33 17.52 -15.49
CA ALA A 51 7.26 18.25 -14.23
C ALA A 51 6.87 17.25 -13.12
N PRO A 52 7.13 17.53 -11.84
CA PRO A 52 6.56 16.72 -10.77
C PRO A 52 5.04 16.79 -10.84
N PHE A 53 4.40 15.64 -10.64
CA PHE A 53 2.95 15.45 -10.79
C PHE A 53 2.44 15.80 -12.19
N SER A 54 3.24 15.63 -13.25
CA SER A 54 2.74 15.75 -14.62
C SER A 54 1.73 14.66 -14.98
N GLU A 55 1.73 13.55 -14.25
CA GLU A 55 0.86 12.40 -14.52
C GLU A 55 -0.42 12.43 -13.68
N PRO A 56 -1.62 12.22 -14.29
CA PRO A 56 -2.88 12.23 -13.56
C PRO A 56 -2.93 11.12 -12.52
N GLU A 57 -2.26 9.98 -12.75
CA GLU A 57 -2.14 8.90 -11.77
C GLU A 57 -1.47 9.42 -10.48
N ALA A 58 -0.33 10.11 -10.59
CA ALA A 58 0.38 10.69 -9.45
C ALA A 58 -0.42 11.82 -8.78
N GLN A 59 -1.11 12.66 -9.56
CA GLN A 59 -1.99 13.72 -9.04
C GLN A 59 -3.13 13.15 -8.19
N ILE A 60 -3.79 12.09 -8.66
CA ILE A 60 -4.89 11.42 -7.93
C ILE A 60 -4.37 10.84 -6.61
N MET A 61 -3.25 10.12 -6.65
CA MET A 61 -2.67 9.52 -5.44
C MET A 61 -2.25 10.58 -4.41
N ARG A 62 -1.71 11.72 -4.88
CA ARG A 62 -1.40 12.88 -4.04
C ARG A 62 -2.64 13.48 -3.38
N GLU A 63 -3.72 13.71 -4.13
CA GLU A 63 -4.94 14.28 -3.55
C GLU A 63 -5.64 13.30 -2.59
N LEU A 64 -5.62 12.00 -2.90
CA LEU A 64 -6.09 10.95 -1.99
C LEU A 64 -5.28 10.96 -0.69
N SER A 65 -3.94 10.99 -0.74
CA SER A 65 -3.13 10.99 0.48
C SER A 65 -3.36 12.24 1.34
N ARG A 66 -3.53 13.41 0.71
CA ARG A 66 -3.83 14.68 1.41
C ARG A 66 -5.19 14.66 2.09
N SER A 67 -6.20 14.09 1.43
CA SER A 67 -7.57 13.99 1.95
C SER A 67 -7.69 12.95 3.06
N PHE A 68 -7.10 11.77 2.85
CA PHE A 68 -7.23 10.62 3.75
C PHE A 68 -6.30 10.71 4.96
N LYS A 69 -5.13 11.35 4.82
CA LYS A 69 -4.08 11.49 5.84
C LYS A 69 -3.72 10.13 6.47
N PRO A 70 -3.17 9.20 5.68
CA PRO A 70 -2.88 7.85 6.15
C PRO A 70 -1.84 7.86 7.28
N HIS A 71 -2.01 6.95 8.23
CA HIS A 71 -0.97 6.66 9.23
C HIS A 71 0.12 5.73 8.66
N ILE A 72 -0.28 4.82 7.78
CA ILE A 72 0.58 3.87 7.08
C ILE A 72 0.31 4.01 5.59
N TRP A 73 1.38 4.15 4.81
CA TRP A 73 1.35 4.09 3.35
C TRP A 73 2.26 2.96 2.89
N VAL A 74 1.80 2.12 1.97
CA VAL A 74 2.65 1.08 1.38
C VAL A 74 2.57 1.17 -0.14
N ASN A 75 3.72 1.43 -0.74
CA ASN A 75 3.96 1.40 -2.18
C ASN A 75 4.45 -0.01 -2.56
N VAL A 76 3.64 -0.78 -3.29
CA VAL A 76 3.90 -2.20 -3.54
C VAL A 76 4.50 -2.40 -4.93
N HIS A 77 5.67 -3.03 -4.97
CA HIS A 77 6.48 -3.29 -6.16
C HIS A 77 6.91 -4.76 -6.22
N SER A 78 7.52 -5.15 -7.34
CA SER A 78 8.16 -6.43 -7.56
C SER A 78 9.46 -6.22 -8.32
N GLY A 79 10.42 -7.12 -8.11
CA GLY A 79 11.78 -7.12 -8.64
C GLY A 79 12.76 -7.76 -7.67
N MET A 80 12.39 -7.79 -6.38
CA MET A 80 13.11 -8.45 -5.30
C MET A 80 12.17 -8.77 -4.11
N GLU A 81 12.69 -9.28 -3.00
CA GLU A 81 11.96 -9.39 -1.72
C GLU A 81 12.57 -8.44 -0.67
N ALA A 82 11.88 -7.34 -0.35
CA ALA A 82 12.37 -6.33 0.59
C ALA A 82 11.26 -5.51 1.26
N LEU A 83 11.61 -4.98 2.43
CA LEU A 83 10.79 -4.10 3.26
C LEU A 83 11.54 -2.77 3.42
N PHE A 84 11.30 -1.85 2.50
CA PHE A 84 11.97 -0.55 2.52
C PHE A 84 11.17 0.52 3.26
N MET A 85 11.92 1.43 3.85
CA MET A 85 11.48 2.73 4.34
C MET A 85 12.26 3.84 3.60
N PRO A 86 11.91 5.11 3.76
CA PRO A 86 12.71 6.21 3.22
C PRO A 86 14.18 6.13 3.71
N TYR A 87 15.13 6.78 3.05
CA TYR A 87 14.96 7.48 1.77
C TYR A 87 15.27 6.57 0.59
N ASP A 88 14.61 6.81 -0.53
CA ASP A 88 14.95 6.22 -1.82
C ASP A 88 16.00 7.07 -2.56
N HIS A 89 15.89 8.40 -2.50
CA HIS A 89 16.80 9.34 -3.19
C HIS A 89 18.14 9.59 -2.48
N LYS A 90 18.33 9.05 -1.27
CA LYS A 90 19.55 9.24 -0.46
C LYS A 90 20.11 7.90 -0.02
N ASN A 91 21.45 7.81 0.00
CA ASN A 91 22.19 6.72 0.63
C ASN A 91 22.24 6.86 2.17
N THR A 92 21.18 7.39 2.78
CA THR A 92 21.09 7.56 4.22
C THR A 92 19.72 7.15 4.70
N THR A 93 19.70 6.48 5.86
CA THR A 93 18.44 6.20 6.55
C THR A 93 18.04 7.45 7.36
N PRO A 94 16.76 7.87 7.31
CA PRO A 94 16.23 8.89 8.19
C PRO A 94 16.51 8.56 9.65
N ASN A 95 16.65 9.59 10.48
CA ASN A 95 16.92 9.46 11.90
C ASN A 95 15.74 10.00 12.74
N GLY A 96 15.88 9.94 14.07
CA GLY A 96 14.84 10.42 15.00
C GLY A 96 13.75 9.39 15.28
N ALA A 97 12.85 9.71 16.21
CA ALA A 97 11.91 8.75 16.80
C ALA A 97 11.02 8.06 15.75
N SER A 98 10.46 8.81 14.79
CA SER A 98 9.63 8.26 13.71
C SER A 98 10.37 7.21 12.87
N ALA A 99 11.64 7.46 12.54
CA ALA A 99 12.45 6.52 11.77
C ALA A 99 12.76 5.24 12.58
N HIS A 100 13.03 5.37 13.88
CA HIS A 100 13.23 4.21 14.76
C HIS A 100 11.95 3.37 14.88
N SER A 101 10.79 4.00 15.01
CA SER A 101 9.50 3.30 15.04
C SER A 101 9.21 2.56 13.73
N MET A 102 9.41 3.22 12.58
CA MET A 102 9.29 2.57 11.27
C MET A 102 10.20 1.33 11.17
N ARG A 103 11.48 1.49 11.51
CA ARG A 103 12.44 0.39 11.47
C ARG A 103 12.03 -0.76 12.39
N SER A 104 11.59 -0.46 13.61
CA SER A 104 11.13 -1.47 14.56
C SER A 104 9.92 -2.25 14.04
N VAL A 105 8.94 -1.57 13.44
CA VAL A 105 7.78 -2.21 12.80
C VAL A 105 8.23 -3.17 11.70
N LEU A 106 9.15 -2.75 10.82
CA LEU A 106 9.64 -3.59 9.73
C LEU A 106 10.48 -4.78 10.21
N GLU A 107 11.38 -4.58 11.18
CA GLU A 107 12.19 -5.64 11.77
C GLU A 107 11.32 -6.68 12.50
N ASN A 108 10.29 -6.23 13.23
CA ASN A 108 9.33 -7.13 13.88
C ASN A 108 8.52 -7.92 12.86
N LEU A 109 8.04 -7.27 11.79
CA LEU A 109 7.33 -7.93 10.71
C LEU A 109 8.22 -8.99 10.03
N ASN A 110 9.47 -8.63 9.71
CA ASN A 110 10.44 -9.54 9.08
C ASN A 110 10.68 -10.77 9.96
N ARG A 111 10.93 -10.56 11.25
CA ARG A 111 11.18 -11.65 12.20
C ARG A 111 9.97 -12.55 12.40
N ARG A 112 8.78 -11.97 12.60
CA ARG A 112 7.54 -12.71 12.92
C ARG A 112 7.03 -13.52 11.73
N HIS A 113 7.24 -13.02 10.51
CA HIS A 113 6.54 -13.54 9.33
C HIS A 113 7.45 -14.07 8.22
N PHE A 114 8.59 -13.41 8.02
CA PHE A 114 9.52 -13.69 6.93
C PHE A 114 10.80 -14.43 7.38
N GLN A 115 10.91 -14.81 8.67
CA GLN A 115 12.10 -15.48 9.22
C GLN A 115 13.40 -14.71 8.93
N ASP A 116 13.34 -13.38 9.01
CA ASP A 116 14.46 -12.47 8.74
C ASP A 116 15.03 -12.60 7.31
N SER A 117 14.25 -13.10 6.35
CA SER A 117 14.69 -13.27 4.95
C SER A 117 14.62 -11.99 4.11
N CYS A 118 13.79 -11.01 4.46
CA CYS A 118 13.69 -9.76 3.71
C CYS A 118 14.80 -8.80 4.07
N LEU A 119 15.28 -8.04 3.08
CA LEU A 119 16.11 -6.86 3.32
C LEU A 119 15.26 -5.76 3.98
N VAL A 120 15.76 -5.16 5.07
CA VAL A 120 15.08 -4.08 5.81
C VAL A 120 15.99 -2.86 5.88
N GLY A 121 15.48 -1.70 5.47
CA GLY A 121 16.22 -0.43 5.58
C GLY A 121 15.74 0.65 4.62
N SER A 122 16.56 1.69 4.45
CA SER A 122 16.29 2.76 3.47
C SER A 122 16.46 2.25 2.05
N GLY A 123 15.51 2.51 1.14
CA GLY A 123 15.59 2.05 -0.26
C GLY A 123 16.93 2.38 -0.92
N GLY A 124 17.34 3.65 -0.89
CA GLY A 124 18.58 4.12 -1.51
C GLY A 124 19.85 3.58 -0.83
N GLY A 125 19.81 3.43 0.49
CA GLY A 125 20.96 2.95 1.27
C GLY A 125 21.12 1.43 1.31
N SER A 126 20.05 0.67 1.14
CA SER A 126 20.06 -0.79 1.25
C SER A 126 20.33 -1.48 -0.09
N VAL A 127 19.90 -0.88 -1.20
CA VAL A 127 20.08 -1.46 -2.55
C VAL A 127 21.26 -0.83 -3.30
N GLY A 128 21.73 0.35 -2.86
CA GLY A 128 22.83 1.07 -3.51
C GLY A 128 22.43 1.78 -4.81
N TYR A 129 21.13 1.82 -5.11
CA TYR A 129 20.54 2.51 -6.25
C TYR A 129 19.65 3.64 -5.74
N LEU A 130 19.89 4.87 -6.18
CA LEU A 130 19.16 6.04 -5.72
C LEU A 130 18.02 6.37 -6.68
N ALA A 131 16.81 6.35 -6.16
CA ALA A 131 15.61 6.68 -6.93
C ALA A 131 15.08 8.07 -6.54
N HIS A 132 14.99 8.96 -7.51
CA HIS A 132 14.54 10.34 -7.33
C HIS A 132 13.06 10.51 -7.66
N GLY A 133 12.35 11.39 -6.97
CA GLY A 133 10.93 11.64 -7.26
C GLY A 133 10.02 10.44 -6.95
N THR A 134 10.30 9.68 -5.90
CA THR A 134 9.49 8.52 -5.48
C THR A 134 8.29 8.92 -4.63
N THR A 135 7.24 8.08 -4.64
CA THR A 135 6.08 8.30 -3.77
C THR A 135 6.44 8.16 -2.29
N THR A 136 7.32 7.25 -1.92
CA THR A 136 7.62 6.95 -0.51
C THR A 136 8.35 8.13 0.15
N ASP A 137 9.29 8.73 -0.57
CA ASP A 137 9.98 9.94 -0.11
C ASP A 137 9.03 11.14 -0.02
N TYR A 138 8.12 11.32 -0.97
CA TYR A 138 7.09 12.36 -0.88
C TYR A 138 6.16 12.16 0.33
N MET A 139 5.72 10.93 0.57
CA MET A 139 4.86 10.61 1.70
C MET A 139 5.54 10.92 3.03
N TYR A 140 6.85 10.69 3.11
CA TYR A 140 7.65 10.99 4.29
C TYR A 140 7.92 12.49 4.47
N ASP A 141 8.52 13.14 3.47
CA ASP A 141 9.01 14.51 3.60
C ASP A 141 7.93 15.57 3.49
N ILE A 142 6.93 15.37 2.64
CA ILE A 142 5.92 16.40 2.34
C ILE A 142 4.58 16.06 2.99
N ALA A 143 4.06 14.85 2.76
CA ALA A 143 2.76 14.48 3.30
C ALA A 143 2.80 14.16 4.81
N LYS A 144 4.00 13.97 5.37
CA LYS A 144 4.23 13.65 6.79
C LYS A 144 3.44 12.42 7.26
N VAL A 145 3.33 11.42 6.39
CA VAL A 145 2.81 10.10 6.76
C VAL A 145 3.75 9.51 7.81
N PRO A 146 3.25 9.01 8.96
CA PRO A 146 4.09 8.45 10.03
C PRO A 146 4.91 7.24 9.60
N MET A 147 4.34 6.37 8.77
CA MET A 147 4.93 5.10 8.35
C MET A 147 4.73 4.84 6.83
N PRO A 148 5.44 5.56 5.96
CA PRO A 148 5.48 5.25 4.54
C PRO A 148 6.54 4.18 4.24
N PHE A 149 6.18 3.19 3.45
CA PHE A 149 7.03 2.06 3.09
C PHE A 149 6.97 1.77 1.60
N THR A 150 8.05 1.19 1.07
CA THR A 150 8.07 0.52 -0.24
C THR A 150 8.31 -0.97 -0.01
N PHE A 151 7.38 -1.83 -0.45
CA PHE A 151 7.53 -3.28 -0.32
C PHE A 151 7.78 -3.90 -1.69
N GLU A 152 8.86 -4.65 -1.81
CA GLU A 152 9.18 -5.48 -2.97
C GLU A 152 8.75 -6.90 -2.66
N ILE A 153 7.75 -7.42 -3.39
CA ILE A 153 7.01 -8.61 -2.95
C ILE A 153 7.43 -9.92 -3.62
N TYR A 154 8.18 -9.82 -4.70
CA TYR A 154 8.60 -10.96 -5.50
C TYR A 154 9.73 -10.55 -6.44
N GLY A 155 10.73 -11.40 -6.59
CA GLY A 155 11.70 -11.31 -7.68
C GLY A 155 12.26 -12.70 -7.95
N ASP A 156 12.42 -13.05 -9.23
CA ASP A 156 13.14 -14.27 -9.64
C ASP A 156 14.53 -13.92 -10.16
N GLU A 157 15.54 -14.01 -9.29
CA GLU A 157 16.95 -13.77 -9.62
C GLU A 157 17.51 -14.75 -10.68
N LYS A 158 16.78 -15.84 -10.98
CA LYS A 158 17.17 -16.81 -12.01
C LYS A 158 16.53 -16.54 -13.37
N ALA A 159 15.66 -15.54 -13.47
CA ALA A 159 15.12 -15.10 -14.75
C ALA A 159 16.23 -14.47 -15.60
N SER A 160 16.12 -14.60 -16.93
CA SER A 160 16.96 -13.83 -17.85
C SER A 160 16.56 -12.35 -17.78
N SER A 161 17.49 -11.44 -18.07
CA SER A 161 17.19 -10.00 -18.21
C SER A 161 16.07 -9.72 -19.21
N ASP A 162 15.92 -10.58 -20.21
CA ASP A 162 14.91 -10.44 -21.27
C ASP A 162 13.56 -11.08 -20.91
N ASP A 163 13.48 -11.84 -19.80
CA ASP A 163 12.25 -12.48 -19.31
C ASP A 163 11.66 -11.69 -18.14
N CYS A 164 11.26 -10.45 -18.43
CA CYS A 164 10.69 -9.54 -17.44
C CYS A 164 9.43 -10.10 -16.78
N PHE A 165 8.61 -10.85 -17.51
CA PHE A 165 7.40 -11.43 -16.93
C PHE A 165 7.77 -12.37 -15.78
N LYS A 166 8.70 -13.30 -15.98
CA LYS A 166 9.14 -14.22 -14.93
C LYS A 166 9.93 -13.51 -13.83
N MET A 167 10.75 -12.53 -14.19
CA MET A 167 11.52 -11.74 -13.23
C MET A 167 10.62 -11.04 -12.20
N PHE A 168 9.49 -10.49 -12.65
CA PHE A 168 8.59 -9.70 -11.82
C PHE A 168 7.31 -10.43 -11.38
N ASN A 169 7.00 -11.61 -11.93
CA ASN A 169 5.74 -12.31 -11.64
C ASN A 169 5.94 -13.82 -11.42
N PRO A 170 5.23 -14.42 -10.45
CA PRO A 170 5.08 -15.85 -10.37
C PRO A 170 4.46 -16.43 -11.65
N VAL A 171 5.16 -17.37 -12.30
CA VAL A 171 4.72 -17.99 -13.56
C VAL A 171 3.88 -19.27 -13.35
N ASP A 172 3.84 -19.79 -12.12
CA ASP A 172 3.06 -20.97 -11.76
C ASP A 172 2.11 -20.68 -10.60
N LYS A 173 0.97 -21.39 -10.59
CA LYS A 173 -0.09 -21.17 -9.60
C LYS A 173 0.38 -21.38 -8.16
N LYS A 174 1.27 -22.35 -7.92
CA LYS A 174 1.74 -22.67 -6.57
C LYS A 174 2.59 -21.53 -6.01
N THR A 175 3.48 -20.97 -6.82
CA THR A 175 4.29 -19.81 -6.45
C THR A 175 3.42 -18.57 -6.30
N PHE A 176 2.48 -18.35 -7.22
CA PHE A 176 1.51 -17.26 -7.13
C PHE A 176 0.74 -17.29 -5.80
N ASP A 177 0.09 -18.43 -5.48
CA ASP A 177 -0.68 -18.59 -4.24
C ASP A 177 0.22 -18.41 -3.01
N ARG A 178 1.46 -18.91 -3.05
CA ARG A 178 2.43 -18.72 -1.96
C ARG A 178 2.74 -17.25 -1.74
N VAL A 179 3.06 -16.50 -2.80
CA VAL A 179 3.39 -15.06 -2.71
C VAL A 179 2.21 -14.27 -2.19
N VAL A 180 1.01 -14.47 -2.77
CA VAL A 180 -0.21 -13.77 -2.34
C VAL A 180 -0.53 -14.06 -0.88
N ASN A 181 -0.54 -15.33 -0.46
CA ASN A 181 -0.83 -15.68 0.93
C ASN A 181 0.22 -15.14 1.91
N LYS A 182 1.51 -15.22 1.54
CA LYS A 182 2.62 -14.67 2.33
C LYS A 182 2.42 -13.16 2.53
N TRP A 183 2.18 -12.39 1.48
CA TRP A 183 2.07 -10.94 1.61
C TRP A 183 0.73 -10.47 2.20
N CYS A 184 -0.39 -11.17 1.96
CA CYS A 184 -1.65 -10.89 2.65
C CYS A 184 -1.48 -10.95 4.18
N MET A 185 -0.82 -11.99 4.68
CA MET A 185 -0.53 -12.11 6.12
C MET A 185 0.44 -11.03 6.60
N ALA A 186 1.43 -10.66 5.79
CA ALA A 186 2.36 -9.58 6.11
C ALA A 186 1.64 -8.25 6.33
N PHE A 187 0.67 -7.90 5.48
CA PHE A 187 -0.14 -6.68 5.65
C PHE A 187 -0.99 -6.70 6.93
N LEU A 188 -1.57 -7.84 7.29
CA LEU A 188 -2.31 -7.97 8.54
C LEU A 188 -1.41 -7.76 9.77
N ILE A 189 -0.21 -8.33 9.75
CA ILE A 189 0.79 -8.15 10.82
C ILE A 189 1.28 -6.70 10.84
N LEU A 190 1.49 -6.08 9.69
CA LEU A 190 1.88 -4.67 9.58
C LEU A 190 0.84 -3.76 10.26
N PHE A 191 -0.45 -3.99 10.03
CA PHE A 191 -1.49 -3.21 10.70
C PHE A 191 -1.48 -3.41 12.21
N GLU A 192 -1.25 -4.64 12.69
CA GLU A 192 -1.11 -4.92 14.12
C GLU A 192 0.10 -4.19 14.73
N GLU A 193 1.28 -4.29 14.11
CA GLU A 193 2.52 -3.66 14.57
C GLU A 193 2.44 -2.13 14.51
N GLY A 194 1.89 -1.58 13.43
CA GLY A 194 1.71 -0.16 13.24
C GLY A 194 0.76 0.46 14.26
N LEU A 195 -0.36 -0.21 14.58
CA LEU A 195 -1.30 0.27 15.61
C LEU A 195 -0.67 0.32 17.00
N ARG A 196 0.22 -0.62 17.35
CA ARG A 196 0.94 -0.61 18.63
C ARG A 196 1.90 0.57 18.71
N ASN A 197 2.71 0.76 17.67
CA ASN A 197 3.71 1.83 17.63
C ASN A 197 3.09 3.24 17.56
N LEU A 198 1.94 3.39 16.90
CA LEU A 198 1.21 4.67 16.89
C LEU A 198 0.69 5.05 18.28
N ARG A 199 0.18 4.07 19.05
CA ARG A 199 -0.26 4.31 20.43
C ARG A 199 0.90 4.71 21.32
N ASP A 200 2.04 4.03 21.19
CA ASP A 200 3.23 4.34 21.98
C ASP A 200 3.77 5.74 21.65
N ALA A 201 3.77 6.13 20.36
CA ALA A 201 4.12 7.48 19.94
C ALA A 201 3.14 8.55 20.46
N GLN A 202 1.84 8.23 20.53
CA GLN A 202 0.82 9.11 21.12
C GLN A 202 0.95 9.23 22.63
N ILE A 203 1.27 8.15 23.35
CA ILE A 203 1.51 8.16 24.80
C ILE A 203 2.75 9.00 25.13
N VAL A 204 3.82 8.90 24.34
CA VAL A 204 5.00 9.75 24.48
C VAL A 204 4.70 11.23 24.15
N SER A 205 3.72 11.48 23.28
CA SER A 205 3.27 12.82 22.90
C SER A 205 2.19 13.41 23.82
N GLN A 206 1.55 12.62 24.68
CA GLN A 206 0.42 13.06 25.52
C GLN A 206 0.88 13.73 26.83
N GLY A 207 1.53 14.87 26.68
CA GLY A 207 1.06 16.06 27.40
C GLY A 207 0.03 16.72 26.48
N THR A 208 -1.26 16.64 26.81
CA THR A 208 -2.41 17.22 26.10
C THR A 208 -2.90 16.52 24.83
N LEU A 209 -3.79 15.54 25.00
CA LEU A 209 -5.04 15.49 24.22
C LEU A 209 -6.08 14.64 24.96
N GLU A 210 -6.97 15.33 25.70
CA GLU A 210 -8.22 14.76 26.19
C GLU A 210 -9.18 14.50 25.01
N ASN A 211 -9.99 13.45 25.16
CA ASN A 211 -11.08 13.00 24.28
C ASN A 211 -10.70 12.04 23.14
N TRP A 212 -10.30 10.84 23.54
CA TRP A 212 -10.64 9.63 22.79
C TRP A 212 -11.43 8.68 23.69
N VAL A 213 -12.67 8.39 23.29
CA VAL A 213 -13.46 7.29 23.87
C VAL A 213 -13.19 6.04 23.04
N PRO A 214 -12.65 4.95 23.61
CA PRO A 214 -12.51 3.69 22.91
C PRO A 214 -13.90 3.10 22.66
N ILE A 215 -14.24 2.81 21.41
CA ILE A 215 -15.37 1.90 21.13
C ILE A 215 -14.85 0.49 21.36
N GLY A 216 -15.16 -0.05 22.53
CA GLY A 216 -15.01 -1.47 22.87
C GLY A 216 -13.89 -1.76 23.88
N GLY A 217 -14.29 -1.96 25.14
CA GLY A 217 -13.59 -2.81 26.09
C GLY A 217 -12.94 -2.06 27.25
N ASP A 218 -13.53 -2.25 28.43
CA ASP A 218 -13.09 -1.69 29.70
C ASP A 218 -11.63 -1.95 30.06
N ILE A 219 -11.07 -0.94 30.71
CA ILE A 219 -9.82 -0.95 31.45
C ILE A 219 -9.85 -2.06 32.51
N VAL A 220 -8.91 -3.00 32.44
CA VAL A 220 -8.44 -3.71 33.64
C VAL A 220 -6.93 -3.83 33.56
N GLU A 221 -6.28 -2.99 34.35
CA GLU A 221 -4.88 -3.08 34.72
C GLU A 221 -4.69 -4.17 35.79
N ILE A 222 -3.51 -4.82 35.77
CA ILE A 222 -2.86 -5.56 36.88
C ILE A 222 -3.36 -7.00 37.18
N ASN A 223 -2.65 -8.01 36.64
CA ASN A 223 -1.61 -8.75 37.39
C ASN A 223 -1.01 -9.91 36.55
N VAL A 224 0.32 -9.96 36.59
CA VAL A 224 1.21 -10.93 35.93
C VAL A 224 1.16 -12.29 36.66
N GLU A 225 1.49 -13.36 35.93
CA GLU A 225 1.64 -14.76 36.37
C GLU A 225 0.36 -15.60 36.62
N ARG A 226 -0.19 -16.22 35.54
CA ARG A 226 -0.66 -17.65 35.51
C ARG A 226 -1.50 -18.11 34.30
N LYS A 227 -1.77 -17.30 33.27
CA LYS A 227 -2.77 -17.65 32.21
C LYS A 227 -2.22 -17.84 30.79
N SER A 228 -1.11 -18.56 30.58
CA SER A 228 -0.60 -18.80 29.21
C SER A 228 -1.53 -19.69 28.37
N SER A 229 -2.14 -20.74 28.92
CA SER A 229 -2.94 -21.69 28.14
C SER A 229 -4.38 -21.26 27.85
N ILE A 230 -5.01 -20.47 28.73
CA ILE A 230 -6.40 -19.99 28.54
C ILE A 230 -6.45 -18.80 27.57
N ARG A 231 -5.35 -18.02 27.47
CA ARG A 231 -5.27 -16.84 26.61
C ARG A 231 -5.17 -17.18 25.13
N GLU A 232 -4.50 -18.28 24.78
CA GLU A 232 -4.44 -18.77 23.38
C GLU A 232 -5.80 -19.24 22.88
N ARG A 233 -6.53 -20.01 23.70
CA ARG A 233 -7.87 -20.49 23.34
C ARG A 233 -8.86 -19.35 23.13
N ARG A 234 -8.84 -18.33 24.00
CA ARG A 234 -9.67 -17.12 23.86
C ARG A 234 -9.24 -16.22 22.70
N LYS A 235 -7.94 -16.17 22.35
CA LYS A 235 -7.45 -15.44 21.18
C LYS A 235 -7.93 -16.08 19.87
N LEU A 236 -7.91 -17.41 19.79
CA LEU A 236 -8.44 -18.16 18.65
C LEU A 236 -9.96 -17.98 18.50
N GLU A 237 -10.73 -18.09 19.60
CA GLU A 237 -12.17 -17.85 19.59
C GLU A 237 -12.52 -16.40 19.21
N GLY A 238 -11.75 -15.40 19.68
CA GLY A 238 -11.93 -13.99 19.33
C GLY A 238 -11.56 -13.67 17.88
N LEU A 239 -10.55 -14.35 17.32
CA LEU A 239 -10.21 -14.25 15.89
C LEU A 239 -11.30 -14.87 15.01
N ASP A 240 -11.86 -16.02 15.40
CA ASP A 240 -12.96 -16.64 14.67
C ASP A 240 -14.24 -15.79 14.72
N LEU A 241 -14.54 -15.19 15.88
CA LEU A 241 -15.68 -14.27 16.03
C LEU A 241 -15.48 -13.00 15.17
N GLY A 242 -14.29 -12.41 15.22
CA GLY A 242 -13.94 -11.25 14.39
C GLY A 242 -14.01 -11.55 12.89
N MET A 243 -13.60 -12.75 12.47
CA MET A 243 -13.69 -13.21 11.08
C MET A 243 -15.14 -13.46 10.64
N GLN A 244 -16.01 -13.93 11.54
CA GLN A 244 -17.44 -14.07 11.27
C GLN A 244 -18.14 -12.72 11.13
N GLU A 245 -17.81 -11.76 12.00
CA GLU A 245 -18.33 -10.41 11.90
C GLU A 245 -17.86 -9.72 10.62
N LEU A 246 -16.58 -9.81 10.26
CA LEU A 246 -16.03 -9.24 9.03
C LEU A 246 -16.72 -9.80 7.78
N ARG A 247 -16.97 -11.12 7.75
CA ARG A 247 -17.74 -11.78 6.67
C ARG A 247 -19.19 -11.28 6.61
N THR A 248 -19.80 -11.00 7.76
CA THR A 248 -21.16 -10.47 7.85
C THR A 248 -21.21 -9.04 7.33
N TYR A 249 -20.26 -8.18 7.73
CA TYR A 249 -20.13 -6.83 7.19
C TYR A 249 -19.87 -6.81 5.69
N PHE A 250 -19.03 -7.70 5.18
CA PHE A 250 -18.77 -7.80 3.75
C PHE A 250 -20.02 -8.23 2.96
N ARG A 251 -20.82 -9.16 3.52
CA ARG A 251 -22.11 -9.56 2.94
C ARG A 251 -23.13 -8.41 2.95
N LEU A 252 -23.21 -7.66 4.05
CA LEU A 252 -24.09 -6.50 4.17
C LEU A 252 -23.67 -5.36 3.23
N PHE A 253 -22.36 -5.15 3.05
CA PHE A 253 -21.80 -4.19 2.08
C PHE A 253 -22.09 -4.59 0.63
N LEU A 254 -21.95 -5.87 0.28
CA LEU A 254 -22.34 -6.36 -1.05
C LEU A 254 -23.84 -6.22 -1.28
N LEU A 255 -24.67 -6.54 -0.28
CA LEU A 255 -26.12 -6.39 -0.34
C LEU A 255 -26.52 -4.92 -0.52
N SER A 256 -25.91 -4.00 0.23
CA SER A 256 -26.20 -2.56 0.11
C SER A 256 -25.77 -2.01 -1.25
N THR A 257 -24.64 -2.45 -1.79
CA THR A 257 -24.18 -2.09 -3.13
C THR A 257 -25.14 -2.60 -4.21
N PHE A 258 -25.63 -3.83 -4.08
CA PHE A 258 -26.59 -4.43 -5.01
C PHE A 258 -27.95 -3.72 -4.97
N LEU A 259 -28.43 -3.37 -3.77
CA LEU A 259 -29.65 -2.58 -3.59
C LEU A 259 -29.51 -1.17 -4.16
N LEU A 260 -28.35 -0.52 -3.98
CA LEU A 260 -28.04 0.78 -4.59
C LEU A 260 -28.06 0.69 -6.12
N MET A 261 -27.45 -0.34 -6.72
CA MET A 261 -27.54 -0.59 -8.16
C MET A 261 -28.99 -0.74 -8.62
N PHE A 262 -29.81 -1.53 -7.93
CA PHE A 262 -31.23 -1.69 -8.26
C PHE A 262 -32.01 -0.36 -8.15
N MET A 263 -31.75 0.45 -7.14
CA MET A 263 -32.37 1.77 -7.00
C MET A 263 -31.97 2.73 -8.13
N PHE A 264 -30.71 2.71 -8.57
CA PHE A 264 -30.25 3.49 -9.74
C PHE A 264 -30.86 2.98 -11.05
N CYS A 265 -30.93 1.67 -11.27
CA CYS A 265 -31.54 1.06 -12.45
C CYS A 265 -33.06 1.33 -12.53
N ALA A 266 -33.78 1.27 -11.40
CA ALA A 266 -35.21 1.58 -11.34
C ALA A 266 -35.50 3.07 -11.58
N ARG A 267 -34.61 3.97 -11.16
CA ARG A 267 -34.72 5.42 -11.39
C ARG A 267 -34.46 5.80 -12.85
N ILE A 268 -33.53 5.11 -13.51
CA ILE A 268 -33.24 5.32 -14.95
C ILE A 268 -34.39 4.78 -15.82
N SER A 269 -35.03 3.67 -15.45
CA SER A 269 -36.17 3.11 -16.19
C SER A 269 -37.40 4.03 -16.19
N LYS A 270 -37.69 4.72 -15.07
CA LYS A 270 -38.83 5.66 -14.99
C LYS A 270 -38.67 6.95 -15.81
N ASN A 271 -37.44 7.35 -16.14
CA ASN A 271 -37.19 8.56 -16.94
C ASN A 271 -37.28 8.33 -18.46
N ARG A 272 -37.42 7.08 -18.93
CA ARG A 272 -37.43 6.77 -20.36
C ARG A 272 -38.83 6.75 -21.00
N ASN A 273 -39.89 6.88 -20.20
CA ASN A 273 -41.29 6.83 -20.67
C ASN A 273 -42.00 8.20 -20.67
N ARG A 274 -41.26 9.32 -20.67
CA ARG A 274 -41.87 10.67 -20.70
C ARG A 274 -41.72 11.47 -21.99
N ASP A 275 -40.99 10.98 -22.99
CA ASP A 275 -40.75 11.72 -24.25
C ASP A 275 -41.22 10.97 -25.51
N SER A 276 -42.45 10.46 -25.51
CA SER A 276 -43.11 10.00 -26.75
C SER A 276 -44.60 10.32 -26.71
N GLY A 277 -44.94 11.59 -26.97
CA GLY A 277 -46.31 12.05 -27.07
C GLY A 277 -46.46 13.28 -27.95
N ASN A 278 -46.67 13.01 -29.25
CA ASN A 278 -47.34 13.85 -30.26
C ASN A 278 -46.66 15.12 -30.76
N LEU A 279 -46.21 15.09 -32.02
CA LEU A 279 -46.51 16.15 -32.99
C LEU A 279 -46.37 15.66 -34.45
N PHE A 280 -47.50 15.25 -35.05
CA PHE A 280 -47.84 15.32 -36.49
C PHE A 280 -49.37 15.42 -36.52
N ASP A 281 -49.92 16.63 -36.69
CA ASP A 281 -50.44 17.25 -37.93
C ASP A 281 -51.98 17.05 -38.03
N PRO A 282 -52.76 17.91 -38.72
CA PRO A 282 -52.39 18.83 -39.82
C PRO A 282 -52.64 20.33 -39.55
#